data_AF-A0A8K0NVA8-F1
#
_entry.id   AF-A0A8K0NVA8-F1
#
_cell.length_a   1.000
_cell.length_b   1.000
_cell.length_c   1.000
_cell.angle_alpha   90.00
_cell.angle_beta   90.00
_cell.angle_gamma   90.00
#
_symmetry.space_group_name_H-M   'P 1'
#
loop_
_entity.id
_entity.type
_entity.pdbx_description
1 polymer ?
#
loop_
_entity_poly.entity_id
_entity_poly.type
_entity_poly.pdbx_seq_one_letter_code
_entity_poly.pdbx_strand_id
1 'polypeptide(L)'
;MNSLFSSLPGTSAANQLAVAIRQKCTPEEVLNVLKDLPNPNQEEDGDCRFNPLKIDVFVQTLLHLGSKSFSHSFAAISKFHYVFKVLAESEEAQICILRNMFELWHNHQQMMCVLVDKMLKTQIIECSAVANWIFSKEMNAEFTKNYLWEILHLTIRKMSKHVGRLARELAEARERLRRAVDEESDGESSSSSDDANAEGSSGQTKKKSSKGASGGLPGVPQDDKERPTEEMVERMEERLEAAQADQKNLFLIIFQRFIMILSEHLVRCDTDGRDFNTYWYRWTIGRLQQVFLAHHEQVQKYSSTLETLLFTHDLDPHILEVFHQFVSLRA
;
A
#
# COMPACT_ATOMS: atom_id res chain seq x y z
N MET A 1 37.60 -25.65 -27.80
CA MET A 1 36.81 -24.57 -28.41
C MET A 1 35.56 -24.36 -27.55
N ASN A 2 35.59 -23.83 -26.32
CA ASN A 2 36.03 -22.54 -25.78
C ASN A 2 35.35 -21.30 -26.40
N SER A 3 34.01 -21.26 -26.45
CA SER A 3 33.25 -20.03 -26.80
C SER A 3 31.73 -20.02 -26.46
N LEU A 4 31.19 -20.80 -25.49
CA LEU A 4 29.71 -20.93 -25.35
C LEU A 4 29.09 -20.74 -23.96
N PHE A 5 29.84 -20.24 -22.97
CA PHE A 5 29.23 -19.71 -21.74
C PHE A 5 29.72 -18.28 -21.54
N SER A 6 29.16 -17.33 -22.30
CA SER A 6 29.16 -15.94 -21.85
C SER A 6 28.46 -15.93 -20.49
N SER A 7 29.19 -15.66 -19.41
CA SER A 7 28.62 -15.55 -18.07
C SER A 7 27.45 -14.56 -18.09
N LEU A 8 26.32 -14.93 -17.49
CA LEU A 8 25.15 -14.04 -17.42
C LEU A 8 25.56 -12.67 -16.85
N PRO A 9 24.99 -11.56 -17.34
CA PRO A 9 25.25 -10.23 -16.79
C PRO A 9 25.08 -10.23 -15.27
N GLY A 10 26.02 -9.61 -14.54
CA GLY A 10 25.94 -9.52 -13.08
C GLY A 10 26.32 -10.79 -12.30
N THR A 11 26.71 -11.90 -12.95
CA THR A 11 27.09 -13.17 -12.26
C THR A 11 28.16 -12.95 -11.17
N SER A 12 29.20 -12.15 -11.46
CA SER A 12 30.26 -11.86 -10.49
C SER A 12 29.72 -11.13 -9.25
N ALA A 13 28.90 -10.10 -9.46
CA ALA A 13 28.27 -9.34 -8.39
C ALA A 13 27.29 -10.19 -7.58
N ALA A 14 26.51 -11.07 -8.22
CA ALA A 14 25.61 -12.01 -7.54
C ALA A 14 26.37 -12.94 -6.59
N ASN A 15 27.50 -13.49 -7.04
CA ASN A 15 28.35 -14.34 -6.18
C ASN A 15 28.96 -13.57 -5.01
N GLN A 16 29.46 -12.36 -5.25
CA GLN A 16 30.00 -11.49 -4.20
C GLN A 16 28.91 -11.13 -3.18
N LEU A 17 27.72 -10.76 -3.66
CA LEU A 17 26.57 -10.44 -2.83
C LEU A 17 26.12 -11.65 -2.00
N ALA A 18 26.11 -12.85 -2.59
CA ALA A 18 25.75 -14.07 -1.88
C ALA A 18 26.71 -14.37 -0.71
N VAL A 19 28.01 -14.17 -0.92
CA VAL A 19 29.02 -14.31 0.13
C VAL A 19 28.84 -13.25 1.22
N ALA A 20 28.68 -11.98 0.83
CA ALA A 20 28.48 -10.88 1.77
C ALA A 20 27.25 -11.08 2.66
N ILE A 21 26.10 -11.47 2.08
CA ILE A 21 24.86 -11.72 2.83
C ILE A 21 25.04 -12.86 3.82
N ARG A 22 25.72 -13.95 3.44
CA ARG A 22 26.02 -15.09 4.34
C ARG A 22 26.95 -14.68 5.48
N GLN A 23 27.86 -13.74 5.25
CA GLN A 23 28.73 -13.15 6.26
C GLN A 23 28.05 -12.06 7.11
N LYS A 24 26.72 -11.91 6.99
CA LYS A 24 25.89 -10.96 7.73
C LYS A 24 26.24 -9.50 7.47
N CYS A 25 26.57 -9.16 6.23
CA CYS A 25 26.85 -7.79 5.77
C CYS A 25 25.78 -6.76 6.16
N THR A 26 26.18 -5.49 6.13
CA THR A 26 25.30 -4.32 6.29
C THR A 26 24.55 -3.99 4.99
N PRO A 27 23.45 -3.23 5.04
CA PRO A 27 22.78 -2.72 3.83
C PRO A 27 23.69 -1.86 2.93
N GLU A 28 24.61 -1.10 3.52
CA GLU A 28 25.55 -0.24 2.77
C GLU A 28 26.57 -1.07 1.98
N GLU A 29 27.07 -2.16 2.57
CA GLU A 29 27.96 -3.10 1.87
C GLU A 29 27.27 -3.71 0.64
N VAL A 30 25.97 -4.01 0.74
CA VAL A 30 25.18 -4.46 -0.42
C VAL A 30 25.11 -3.39 -1.50
N LEU A 31 24.80 -2.14 -1.15
CA LEU A 31 24.76 -1.04 -2.12
C LEU A 31 26.11 -0.79 -2.79
N ASN A 32 27.22 -0.96 -2.05
CA ASN A 32 28.56 -0.86 -2.60
C ASN A 32 28.83 -1.94 -3.66
N VAL A 33 28.46 -3.20 -3.40
CA VAL A 33 28.58 -4.29 -4.38
C VAL A 33 27.72 -4.03 -5.63
N LEU A 34 26.55 -3.43 -5.46
CA LEU A 34 25.65 -3.11 -6.57
C LEU A 34 26.07 -1.84 -7.34
N LYS A 35 26.94 -1.00 -6.78
CA LYS A 35 27.28 0.31 -7.37
C LYS A 35 27.89 0.17 -8.77
N ASP A 36 28.74 -0.84 -8.95
CA ASP A 36 29.57 -1.06 -10.14
C ASP A 36 28.85 -1.81 -11.27
N LEU A 37 27.57 -2.17 -11.09
CA LEU A 37 26.80 -2.86 -12.13
C LEU A 37 26.40 -1.89 -13.26
N PRO A 38 26.61 -2.27 -14.54
CA PRO A 38 26.21 -1.45 -15.68
C PRO A 38 24.69 -1.31 -15.73
N ASN A 39 24.20 -0.18 -16.24
CA ASN A 39 22.76 -0.01 -16.48
C ASN A 39 22.47 -0.39 -17.95
N PRO A 40 21.80 -1.52 -18.22
CA PRO A 40 21.50 -1.92 -19.60
C PRO A 40 20.58 -0.92 -20.30
N ASN A 41 19.83 -0.11 -19.56
CA ASN A 41 18.93 0.89 -20.14
C ASN A 41 19.61 2.23 -20.46
N GLN A 42 20.90 2.41 -20.14
CA GLN A 42 21.62 3.65 -20.46
C GLN A 42 21.91 3.81 -21.96
N GLU A 43 21.84 2.74 -22.75
CA GLU A 43 22.13 2.78 -24.19
C GLU A 43 20.89 3.10 -25.05
N GLU A 44 19.66 2.89 -24.54
CA GLU A 44 18.43 2.96 -25.35
C GLU A 44 17.55 4.20 -25.10
N ASP A 45 17.59 4.84 -23.92
CA ASP A 45 16.86 6.09 -23.68
C ASP A 45 17.43 6.86 -22.47
N GLY A 46 17.65 8.16 -22.63
CA GLY A 46 18.28 9.05 -21.63
C GLY A 46 17.49 9.28 -20.33
N ASP A 47 16.38 8.55 -20.11
CA ASP A 47 15.41 8.81 -19.04
C ASP A 47 15.13 7.60 -18.12
N CYS A 48 15.81 6.46 -18.31
CA CYS A 48 15.67 5.31 -17.41
C CYS A 48 16.33 5.57 -16.04
N ARG A 49 15.55 6.14 -15.11
CA ARG A 49 15.97 6.52 -13.74
C ARG A 49 16.42 5.35 -12.85
N PHE A 50 16.09 4.10 -13.19
CA PHE A 50 16.46 2.93 -12.40
C PHE A 50 17.33 1.95 -13.19
N ASN A 51 18.12 1.14 -12.48
CA ASN A 51 18.97 0.12 -13.08
C ASN A 51 18.35 -1.28 -12.85
N PRO A 52 17.78 -1.92 -13.89
CA PRO A 52 17.11 -3.21 -13.75
C PRO A 52 18.09 -4.34 -13.39
N LEU A 53 19.36 -4.27 -13.78
CA LEU A 53 20.36 -5.28 -13.45
C LEU A 53 20.73 -5.24 -11.95
N LYS A 54 20.77 -4.06 -11.35
CA LYS A 54 20.96 -3.92 -9.88
C LYS A 54 19.81 -4.58 -9.13
N ILE A 55 18.57 -4.35 -9.59
CA ILE A 55 17.37 -4.95 -9.01
C ILE A 55 17.41 -6.47 -9.17
N ASP A 56 17.66 -6.97 -10.38
CA ASP A 56 17.73 -8.39 -10.68
C ASP A 56 18.74 -9.11 -9.78
N VAL A 57 20.01 -8.70 -9.82
CA VAL A 57 21.08 -9.30 -9.00
C VAL A 57 20.73 -9.29 -7.51
N PHE A 58 20.20 -8.18 -7.00
CA PHE A 58 19.83 -8.06 -5.59
C PHE A 58 18.65 -8.96 -5.21
N VAL A 59 17.54 -8.86 -5.94
CA VAL A 59 16.29 -9.56 -5.63
C VAL A 59 16.46 -11.06 -5.79
N GLN A 60 17.07 -11.52 -6.89
CA GLN A 60 17.36 -12.95 -7.13
C GLN A 60 18.23 -13.52 -6.01
N THR A 61 19.36 -12.87 -5.71
CA THR A 61 20.30 -13.36 -4.70
C THR A 61 19.66 -13.39 -3.31
N LEU A 62 18.99 -12.32 -2.91
CA LEU A 62 18.43 -12.19 -1.57
C LEU A 62 17.28 -13.20 -1.34
N LEU A 63 16.34 -13.29 -2.28
CA LEU A 63 15.20 -14.20 -2.17
C LEU A 63 15.62 -15.66 -2.31
N HIS A 64 16.64 -15.96 -3.12
CA HIS A 64 17.22 -17.30 -3.19
C HIS A 64 17.85 -17.72 -1.85
N LEU A 65 18.61 -16.84 -1.19
CA LEU A 65 19.17 -17.13 0.14
C LEU A 65 18.09 -17.22 1.23
N GLY A 66 16.97 -16.51 1.06
CA GLY A 66 15.79 -16.58 1.93
C GLY A 66 14.88 -17.79 1.69
N SER A 67 15.13 -18.60 0.66
CA SER A 67 14.18 -19.60 0.12
C SER A 67 13.79 -20.76 1.05
N LYS A 68 14.46 -20.92 2.19
CA LYS A 68 14.24 -22.04 3.12
C LYS A 68 12.83 -22.08 3.73
N SER A 69 12.26 -20.92 4.06
CA SER A 69 10.88 -20.83 4.55
C SER A 69 10.37 -19.39 4.45
N PHE A 70 9.05 -19.18 4.58
CA PHE A 70 8.45 -17.85 4.60
C PHE A 70 9.13 -16.92 5.61
N SER A 71 9.42 -17.41 6.81
CA SER A 71 10.10 -16.62 7.85
C SER A 71 11.50 -16.17 7.44
N HIS A 72 12.25 -17.00 6.71
CA HIS A 72 13.58 -16.62 6.22
C HIS A 72 13.48 -15.53 5.15
N SER A 73 12.57 -15.67 4.18
CA SER A 73 12.29 -14.63 3.19
C SER A 73 11.85 -13.32 3.84
N PHE A 74 10.97 -13.37 4.85
CA PHE A 74 10.51 -12.16 5.53
C PHE A 74 11.60 -11.48 6.34
N ALA A 75 12.46 -12.27 7.01
CA ALA A 75 13.61 -11.75 7.74
C ALA A 75 14.62 -11.11 6.79
N ALA A 76 14.86 -11.73 5.61
CA ALA A 76 15.71 -11.18 4.57
C ALA A 76 15.17 -9.84 4.04
N ILE A 77 13.89 -9.77 3.68
CA ILE A 77 13.24 -8.53 3.23
C ILE A 77 13.32 -7.44 4.30
N SER A 78 13.04 -7.78 5.57
CA SER A 78 13.11 -6.82 6.67
C SER A 78 14.53 -6.33 6.95
N LYS A 79 15.54 -7.21 6.88
CA LYS A 79 16.95 -6.82 7.10
C LYS A 79 17.46 -5.85 6.03
N PHE A 80 17.08 -6.05 4.77
CA PHE A 80 17.55 -5.25 3.64
C PHE A 80 16.46 -4.29 3.11
N HIS A 81 15.51 -3.90 3.96
CA HIS A 81 14.41 -2.99 3.59
C HIS A 81 14.92 -1.66 3.03
N TYR A 82 15.98 -1.10 3.62
CA TYR A 82 16.62 0.12 3.12
C TYR A 82 17.10 -0.01 1.67
N VAL A 83 17.76 -1.14 1.33
CA VAL A 83 18.23 -1.40 -0.04
C VAL A 83 17.05 -1.50 -1.01
N PHE A 84 15.97 -2.16 -0.61
CA PHE A 84 14.73 -2.17 -1.39
C PHE A 84 14.18 -0.77 -1.64
N LYS A 85 14.16 0.10 -0.62
CA LYS A 85 13.65 1.48 -0.78
C LYS A 85 14.51 2.32 -1.72
N VAL A 86 15.84 2.14 -1.70
CA VAL A 86 16.75 2.80 -2.65
C VAL A 86 16.59 2.27 -4.07
N LEU A 87 16.31 0.98 -4.24
CA LEU A 87 16.14 0.37 -5.56
C LEU A 87 14.73 0.57 -6.16
N ALA A 88 13.70 0.79 -5.32
CA ALA A 88 12.29 0.86 -5.70
C ALA A 88 11.75 2.30 -5.83
N GLU A 89 12.58 3.24 -6.28
CA GLU A 89 12.23 4.67 -6.33
C GLU A 89 11.11 5.01 -7.33
N SER A 90 10.98 4.26 -8.42
CA SER A 90 9.94 4.46 -9.44
C SER A 90 8.97 3.27 -9.53
N GLU A 91 7.80 3.49 -10.13
CA GLU A 91 6.81 2.43 -10.35
C GLU A 91 7.40 1.30 -11.23
N GLU A 92 8.16 1.65 -12.27
CA GLU A 92 8.82 0.69 -13.15
C GLU A 92 9.86 -0.15 -12.40
N ALA A 93 10.58 0.45 -11.44
CA ALA A 93 11.50 -0.27 -10.57
C ALA A 93 10.75 -1.25 -9.64
N GLN A 94 9.59 -0.85 -9.10
CA GLN A 94 8.73 -1.73 -8.31
C GLN A 94 8.17 -2.90 -9.14
N ILE A 95 7.75 -2.66 -10.38
CA ILE A 95 7.33 -3.70 -11.31
C ILE A 95 8.52 -4.62 -11.67
N CYS A 96 9.73 -4.07 -11.80
CA CYS A 96 10.94 -4.86 -12.02
C CYS A 96 11.23 -5.79 -10.82
N ILE A 97 11.04 -5.33 -9.58
CA ILE A 97 11.14 -6.18 -8.38
C ILE A 97 10.10 -7.32 -8.43
N LEU A 98 8.86 -7.01 -8.79
CA LEU A 98 7.78 -8.00 -8.92
C LEU A 98 8.10 -9.04 -10.01
N ARG A 99 8.67 -8.62 -11.14
CA ARG A 99 9.10 -9.52 -12.22
C ARG A 99 10.20 -10.48 -11.76
N ASN A 100 11.24 -9.96 -11.11
CA ASN A 100 12.32 -10.80 -10.57
C ASN A 100 11.83 -11.80 -9.53
N MET A 101 10.90 -11.37 -8.67
CA MET A 101 10.25 -12.25 -7.71
C MET A 101 9.44 -13.35 -8.41
N PHE A 102 8.70 -13.02 -9.47
CA PHE A 102 7.93 -13.97 -10.26
C PHE A 102 8.82 -15.00 -10.95
N GLU A 103 9.90 -14.58 -11.60
CA GLU A 103 10.85 -15.47 -12.25
C GLU A 103 11.37 -16.55 -11.29
N LEU A 104 11.70 -16.16 -10.05
CA LEU A 104 12.19 -17.07 -9.02
C LEU A 104 11.10 -17.99 -8.42
N TRP A 105 9.87 -17.50 -8.27
CA TRP A 105 8.82 -18.15 -7.48
C TRP A 105 7.55 -18.54 -8.24
N HIS A 106 7.53 -18.49 -9.58
CA HIS A 106 6.35 -18.84 -10.39
C HIS A 106 5.80 -20.25 -10.11
N ASN A 107 6.67 -21.20 -9.75
CA ASN A 107 6.27 -22.57 -9.38
C ASN A 107 5.69 -22.69 -7.95
N HIS A 108 5.75 -21.62 -7.14
CA HIS A 108 5.26 -21.59 -5.77
C HIS A 108 4.27 -20.43 -5.55
N GLN A 109 3.04 -20.64 -5.99
CA GLN A 109 1.96 -19.64 -5.93
C GLN A 109 1.71 -19.05 -4.53
N GLN A 110 1.73 -19.89 -3.49
CA GLN A 110 1.57 -19.39 -2.11
C GLN A 110 2.71 -18.47 -1.67
N MET A 111 3.96 -18.76 -2.07
CA MET A 111 5.10 -17.88 -1.81
C MET A 111 4.89 -16.52 -2.48
N MET A 112 4.41 -16.51 -3.74
CA MET A 112 4.07 -15.27 -4.44
C MET A 112 3.07 -14.42 -3.65
N CYS A 113 1.96 -15.01 -3.19
CA CYS A 113 0.95 -14.30 -2.41
C CYS A 113 1.53 -13.66 -1.14
N VAL A 114 2.35 -14.41 -0.39
CA VAL A 114 2.89 -13.90 0.89
C VAL A 114 4.03 -12.90 0.72
N LEU A 115 4.84 -13.01 -0.34
CA LEU A 115 5.89 -12.03 -0.64
C LEU A 115 5.29 -10.70 -1.11
N VAL A 116 4.29 -10.72 -1.99
CA VAL A 116 3.56 -9.49 -2.37
C VAL A 116 2.91 -8.85 -1.14
N ASP A 117 2.24 -9.65 -0.30
CA ASP A 117 1.67 -9.16 0.97
C ASP A 117 2.73 -8.50 1.86
N LYS A 118 3.90 -9.13 2.01
CA LYS A 118 5.01 -8.61 2.81
C LYS A 118 5.56 -7.30 2.22
N MET A 119 5.81 -7.24 0.92
CA MET A 119 6.35 -6.05 0.25
C MET A 119 5.39 -4.86 0.33
N LEU A 120 4.08 -5.09 0.20
CA LEU A 120 3.05 -4.06 0.42
C LEU A 120 3.02 -3.60 1.89
N LYS A 121 3.11 -4.52 2.87
CA LYS A 121 3.14 -4.16 4.31
C LYS A 121 4.35 -3.29 4.66
N THR A 122 5.48 -3.54 4.02
CA THR A 122 6.72 -2.80 4.25
C THR A 122 6.88 -1.60 3.31
N GLN A 123 5.86 -1.27 2.50
CA GLN A 123 5.89 -0.14 1.55
C GLN A 123 7.12 -0.18 0.61
N ILE A 124 7.55 -1.37 0.22
CA ILE A 124 8.58 -1.56 -0.81
C ILE A 124 7.95 -1.35 -2.19
N ILE A 125 6.73 -1.86 -2.36
CA ILE A 125 5.91 -1.69 -3.55
C ILE A 125 4.57 -1.06 -3.17
N GLU A 126 3.95 -0.39 -4.13
CA GLU A 126 2.65 0.25 -4.02
C GLU A 126 1.55 -0.59 -4.66
N CYS A 127 0.29 -0.25 -4.33
CA CYS A 127 -0.87 -0.99 -4.84
C CYS A 127 -1.04 -0.84 -6.36
N SER A 128 -0.73 0.34 -6.91
CA SER A 128 -0.72 0.65 -8.35
C SER A 128 0.24 -0.26 -9.10
N ALA A 129 1.50 -0.37 -8.64
CA ALA A 129 2.51 -1.22 -9.24
C ALA A 129 2.08 -2.69 -9.29
N VAL A 130 1.46 -3.20 -8.21
CA VAL A 130 0.91 -4.57 -8.18
C VAL A 130 -0.23 -4.75 -9.17
N ALA A 131 -1.16 -3.78 -9.26
CA ALA A 131 -2.24 -3.83 -10.24
C ALA A 131 -1.68 -3.85 -11.67
N ASN A 132 -0.77 -2.93 -12.00
CA ASN A 132 -0.14 -2.88 -13.32
C ASN A 132 0.65 -4.16 -13.66
N TRP A 133 1.35 -4.75 -12.70
CA TRP A 133 2.05 -6.03 -12.87
C TRP A 133 1.10 -7.19 -13.15
N ILE A 134 -0.05 -7.31 -12.45
CA ILE A 134 -1.01 -8.41 -12.67
C ILE A 134 -1.56 -8.42 -14.10
N PHE A 135 -1.77 -7.25 -14.70
CA PHE A 135 -2.26 -7.08 -16.07
C PHE A 135 -1.12 -6.95 -17.10
N SER A 136 0.12 -7.22 -16.73
CA SER A 136 1.26 -7.14 -17.64
C SER A 136 1.30 -8.34 -18.60
N LYS A 137 2.00 -8.19 -19.72
CA LYS A 137 2.08 -9.23 -20.76
C LYS A 137 2.73 -10.52 -20.25
N GLU A 138 3.68 -10.40 -19.32
CA GLU A 138 4.38 -11.52 -18.67
C GLU A 138 3.41 -12.41 -17.87
N MET A 139 2.34 -11.83 -17.34
CA MET A 139 1.37 -12.53 -16.51
C MET A 139 0.25 -13.20 -17.31
N ASN A 140 0.19 -13.02 -18.62
CA ASN A 140 -0.87 -13.56 -19.48
C ASN A 140 -1.05 -15.08 -19.35
N ALA A 141 0.05 -15.83 -19.27
CA ALA A 141 0.01 -17.30 -19.12
C ALA A 141 -0.54 -17.74 -17.76
N GLU A 142 -0.44 -16.87 -16.75
CA GLU A 142 -0.87 -17.13 -15.38
C GLU A 142 -2.25 -16.51 -15.07
N PHE A 143 -2.77 -15.66 -15.96
CA PHE A 143 -3.95 -14.81 -15.73
C PHE A 143 -5.21 -15.57 -15.30
N THR A 144 -5.36 -16.82 -15.76
CA THR A 144 -6.50 -17.67 -15.40
C THR A 144 -6.30 -18.49 -14.12
N LYS A 145 -5.21 -18.29 -13.39
CA LYS A 145 -4.94 -18.98 -12.12
C LYS A 145 -5.41 -18.16 -10.93
N ASN A 146 -5.95 -18.84 -9.91
CA ASN A 146 -6.60 -18.18 -8.76
C ASN A 146 -5.68 -17.25 -7.96
N TYR A 147 -4.40 -17.61 -7.81
CA TYR A 147 -3.48 -16.87 -6.94
C TYR A 147 -3.27 -15.40 -7.37
N LEU A 148 -3.35 -15.07 -8.66
CA LEU A 148 -3.26 -13.68 -9.12
C LEU A 148 -4.44 -12.84 -8.64
N TRP A 149 -5.63 -13.41 -8.66
CA TRP A 149 -6.84 -12.75 -8.18
C TRP A 149 -6.83 -12.65 -6.65
N GLU A 150 -6.29 -13.64 -5.95
CA GLU A 150 -6.03 -13.53 -4.52
C GLU A 150 -5.10 -12.37 -4.19
N ILE A 151 -4.02 -12.19 -4.96
CA ILE A 151 -3.11 -11.04 -4.83
C ILE A 151 -3.85 -9.74 -5.11
N LEU A 152 -4.61 -9.64 -6.21
CA LEU A 152 -5.37 -8.43 -6.56
C LEU A 152 -6.33 -8.03 -5.43
N HIS A 153 -7.16 -8.97 -4.98
CA HIS A 153 -8.12 -8.69 -3.90
C HIS A 153 -7.42 -8.41 -2.56
N LEU A 154 -6.27 -9.04 -2.28
CA LEU A 154 -5.45 -8.73 -1.12
C LEU A 154 -4.93 -7.28 -1.17
N THR A 155 -4.46 -6.82 -2.33
CA THR A 155 -4.00 -5.44 -2.56
C THR A 155 -5.14 -4.44 -2.35
N ILE A 156 -6.31 -4.67 -2.94
CA ILE A 156 -7.48 -3.79 -2.76
C ILE A 156 -7.93 -3.74 -1.29
N ARG A 157 -7.98 -4.90 -0.61
CA ARG A 157 -8.35 -4.96 0.81
C ARG A 157 -7.36 -4.20 1.70
N LYS A 158 -6.06 -4.29 1.41
CA LYS A 158 -5.04 -3.52 2.14
C LYS A 158 -5.27 -2.04 2.00
N MET A 159 -5.48 -1.58 0.76
CA MET A 159 -5.69 -0.17 0.50
C MET A 159 -6.94 0.35 1.22
N SER A 160 -8.03 -0.42 1.13
CA SER A 160 -9.29 -0.09 1.80
C SER A 160 -9.14 -0.08 3.33
N LYS A 161 -8.38 -1.02 3.90
CA LYS A 161 -8.09 -1.05 5.33
C LYS A 161 -7.19 0.12 5.76
N HIS A 162 -6.26 0.55 4.91
CA HIS A 162 -5.41 1.71 5.17
C HIS A 162 -6.23 3.00 5.25
N VAL A 163 -7.08 3.26 4.24
CA VAL A 163 -8.01 4.40 4.23
C VAL A 163 -8.96 4.36 5.43
N GLY A 164 -9.59 3.21 5.71
CA GLY A 164 -10.50 3.07 6.84
C GLY A 164 -9.82 3.24 8.21
N ARG A 165 -8.52 2.93 8.31
CA ARG A 165 -7.73 3.21 9.52
C ARG A 165 -7.48 4.71 9.68
N LEU A 166 -6.98 5.38 8.64
CA LEU A 166 -6.73 6.83 8.67
C LEU A 166 -8.01 7.62 8.96
N ALA A 167 -9.14 7.22 8.37
CA ALA A 167 -10.44 7.86 8.61
C ALA A 167 -10.87 7.77 10.09
N ARG A 168 -10.64 6.62 10.73
CA ARG A 168 -10.93 6.45 12.16
C ARG A 168 -9.97 7.25 13.04
N GLU A 169 -8.69 7.20 12.75
CA GLU A 169 -7.67 7.97 13.47
C GLU A 169 -7.98 9.47 13.43
N LEU A 170 -8.39 10.00 12.27
CA LEU A 170 -8.82 11.39 12.10
C LEU A 170 -10.10 11.71 12.88
N ALA A 171 -11.12 10.84 12.81
CA ALA A 171 -12.37 11.05 13.53
C ALA A 171 -12.15 11.11 15.06
N GLU A 172 -11.28 10.23 15.58
CA GLU A 172 -10.89 10.25 16.99
C GLU A 172 -10.11 11.52 17.38
N ALA A 173 -9.20 11.98 16.51
CA ALA A 173 -8.44 13.21 16.74
C ALA A 173 -9.35 14.45 16.78
N ARG A 174 -10.28 14.57 15.82
CA ARG A 174 -11.28 15.66 15.77
C ARG A 174 -12.17 15.67 17.02
N GLU A 175 -12.63 14.51 17.47
CA GLU A 175 -13.46 14.41 18.68
C GLU A 175 -12.69 14.81 19.95
N ARG A 176 -11.42 14.41 20.08
CA ARG A 176 -10.57 14.82 21.21
C ARG A 176 -10.32 16.33 21.21
N LEU A 177 -10.11 16.93 20.05
CA LEU A 177 -9.92 18.38 19.93
C LEU A 177 -11.19 19.14 20.31
N ARG A 178 -12.37 18.70 19.83
CA ARG A 178 -13.66 19.31 20.20
C ARG A 178 -13.90 19.30 21.71
N ARG A 179 -13.66 18.16 22.36
CA ARG A 179 -13.81 18.04 23.83
C ARG A 179 -12.86 18.96 24.58
N ALA A 180 -11.62 19.11 24.11
CA ALA A 180 -10.66 20.01 24.74
C ALA A 180 -11.10 21.49 24.64
N VAL A 181 -11.68 21.88 23.50
CA VAL A 181 -12.23 23.24 23.29
C VAL A 181 -13.45 23.48 24.19
N ASP A 182 -14.35 22.49 24.30
CA ASP A 182 -15.53 22.59 25.16
C ASP A 182 -15.14 22.70 26.66
N GLU A 183 -14.13 21.94 27.10
CA GLU A 183 -13.59 22.02 28.47
C GLU A 183 -12.93 23.38 28.78
N GLU A 184 -12.26 24.00 27.80
CA GLU A 184 -11.67 25.33 27.95
C GLU A 184 -12.75 26.43 27.99
N SER A 185 -13.83 26.30 27.23
CA SER A 185 -14.96 27.23 27.23
C SER A 185 -15.78 27.19 28.54
N ASP A 186 -15.99 26.01 29.12
CA ASP A 186 -16.74 25.87 30.38
C ASP A 186 -15.92 26.30 31.61
N GLY A 187 -14.58 26.23 31.54
CA GLY A 187 -13.67 26.68 32.61
C GLY A 187 -13.59 28.21 32.78
N GLU A 188 -13.84 28.98 31.72
CA GLU A 188 -13.86 30.45 31.79
C GLU A 188 -15.16 31.02 32.38
N SER A 189 -16.26 30.24 32.36
CA SER A 189 -17.57 30.69 32.83
C SER A 189 -17.75 30.65 34.36
N SER A 190 -16.87 29.97 35.11
CA SER A 190 -16.95 29.90 36.58
C SER A 190 -16.08 30.93 37.31
N SER A 191 -15.46 31.89 36.60
CA SER A 191 -14.53 32.88 37.16
C SER A 191 -15.17 34.24 37.51
N SER A 192 -16.49 34.43 37.35
CA SER A 192 -17.13 35.76 37.48
C SER A 192 -18.20 35.86 38.57
N SER A 193 -17.98 35.27 39.74
CA SER A 193 -18.85 35.50 40.91
C SER A 193 -18.01 35.45 42.19
N ASP A 194 -17.64 36.63 42.70
CA ASP A 194 -17.77 37.00 44.12
C ASP A 194 -16.94 38.25 44.41
N ASP A 195 -17.54 39.43 44.23
CA ASP A 195 -17.14 40.60 45.00
C ASP A 195 -18.34 41.54 45.24
N ALA A 196 -18.93 41.45 46.42
CA ALA A 196 -19.71 42.54 47.01
C ALA A 196 -19.88 42.35 48.54
N ASN A 197 -19.00 43.06 49.27
CA ASN A 197 -19.32 43.93 50.41
C ASN A 197 -19.35 43.33 51.83
N ALA A 198 -18.38 43.73 52.68
CA ALA A 198 -18.63 44.39 53.99
C ALA A 198 -17.33 44.64 54.79
N GLU A 199 -17.07 45.93 55.02
CA GLU A 199 -16.44 46.60 56.18
C GLU A 199 -15.60 45.84 57.22
N GLY A 200 -14.43 46.39 57.53
CA GLY A 200 -14.16 46.87 58.90
C GLY A 200 -13.37 46.00 59.89
N SER A 201 -12.12 46.42 60.12
CA SER A 201 -11.41 46.43 61.40
C SER A 201 -10.62 45.19 61.89
N SER A 202 -9.49 45.54 62.51
CA SER A 202 -8.39 44.79 63.13
C SER A 202 -8.73 43.57 63.99
N GLY A 203 -7.80 42.61 64.09
CA GLY A 203 -7.69 41.78 65.31
C GLY A 203 -6.94 40.45 65.19
N GLN A 204 -5.64 40.45 65.57
CA GLN A 204 -4.80 39.40 66.17
C GLN A 204 -5.24 37.90 66.32
N THR A 205 -4.20 37.05 66.20
CA THR A 205 -3.80 35.88 67.04
C THR A 205 -4.18 34.41 66.72
N LYS A 206 -3.13 33.66 66.32
CA LYS A 206 -2.57 32.40 66.88
C LYS A 206 -3.39 31.08 67.03
N LYS A 207 -2.65 30.00 66.68
CA LYS A 207 -2.61 28.57 67.11
C LYS A 207 -3.45 27.56 66.30
N LYS A 208 -2.85 26.60 65.58
CA LYS A 208 -2.12 25.35 65.95
C LYS A 208 -2.99 24.19 66.48
N SER A 209 -3.14 23.12 65.68
CA SER A 209 -3.04 21.68 66.02
C SER A 209 -3.40 20.87 64.74
N SER A 210 -2.53 20.05 64.11
CA SER A 210 -2.06 18.69 64.47
C SER A 210 -3.24 17.74 64.77
N LYS A 211 -3.47 16.56 64.19
CA LYS A 211 -2.74 15.48 63.48
C LYS A 211 -3.86 14.64 62.80
N GLY A 212 -3.65 13.98 61.68
CA GLY A 212 -3.01 12.66 61.66
C GLY A 212 -3.39 11.90 60.38
N ALA A 213 -2.43 11.09 59.93
CA ALA A 213 -2.35 10.47 58.63
C ALA A 213 -3.08 9.10 58.55
N SER A 214 -3.51 8.74 57.35
CA SER A 214 -3.46 7.40 56.70
C SER A 214 -4.42 7.42 55.50
N GLY A 215 -4.13 6.93 54.30
CA GLY A 215 -2.97 6.27 53.70
C GLY A 215 -3.42 5.69 52.34
N GLY A 216 -2.59 5.80 51.31
CA GLY A 216 -2.68 5.10 49.99
C GLY A 216 -3.82 5.56 49.06
N LEU A 217 -3.62 5.94 47.80
CA LEU A 217 -2.65 5.49 46.79
C LEU A 217 -2.23 6.64 45.84
N PRO A 218 -1.08 6.50 45.15
CA PRO A 218 -0.52 7.48 44.22
C PRO A 218 -1.19 7.42 42.84
N GLY A 219 -1.06 8.54 42.12
CA GLY A 219 -1.59 8.85 40.79
C GLY A 219 -1.82 7.67 39.86
N VAL A 220 -3.03 7.63 39.32
CA VAL A 220 -3.28 7.05 38.00
C VAL A 220 -2.41 7.87 37.03
N PRO A 221 -1.51 7.24 36.24
CA PRO A 221 -0.90 7.92 35.11
C PRO A 221 -2.04 8.22 34.14
N GLN A 222 -2.45 9.49 34.07
CA GLN A 222 -3.20 9.97 32.91
C GLN A 222 -2.29 9.71 31.71
N ASP A 223 -2.78 8.91 30.78
CA ASP A 223 -2.12 8.59 29.52
C ASP A 223 -1.87 9.95 28.82
N ASP A 224 -0.66 10.50 28.97
CA ASP A 224 -0.14 11.70 28.30
C ASP A 224 -0.06 11.46 26.79
N LYS A 225 -1.21 11.22 26.17
CA LYS A 225 -1.39 11.41 24.74
C LYS A 225 -1.63 12.90 24.55
N GLU A 226 -0.55 13.57 24.22
CA GLU A 226 -0.48 14.95 23.71
C GLU A 226 -1.80 15.37 23.06
N ARG A 227 -2.42 16.45 23.56
CA ARG A 227 -3.68 16.99 23.02
C ARG A 227 -3.48 17.21 21.51
N PRO A 228 -4.33 16.64 20.63
CA PRO A 228 -4.16 16.83 19.20
C PRO A 228 -4.38 18.31 18.88
N THR A 229 -3.38 18.96 18.28
CA THR A 229 -3.49 20.34 17.81
C THR A 229 -4.29 20.43 16.52
N GLU A 230 -4.82 21.60 16.20
CA GLU A 230 -5.51 21.84 14.91
C GLU A 230 -4.59 21.49 13.72
N GLU A 231 -3.30 21.86 13.78
CA GLU A 231 -2.30 21.52 12.76
C GLU A 231 -2.11 19.99 12.61
N MET A 232 -2.17 19.23 13.71
CA MET A 232 -2.10 17.77 13.64
C MET A 232 -3.33 17.18 12.95
N VAL A 233 -4.52 17.71 13.23
CA VAL A 233 -5.77 17.31 12.60
C VAL A 233 -5.71 17.62 11.09
N GLU A 234 -5.28 18.82 10.70
CA GLU A 234 -5.09 19.21 9.30
C GLU A 234 -4.14 18.24 8.56
N ARG A 235 -2.97 17.93 9.14
CA ARG A 235 -2.04 16.93 8.57
C ARG A 235 -2.65 15.53 8.44
N MET A 236 -3.52 15.13 9.37
CA MET A 236 -4.23 13.86 9.30
C MET A 236 -5.30 13.86 8.20
N GLU A 237 -5.94 15.00 7.95
CA GLU A 237 -6.86 15.22 6.83
C GLU A 237 -6.16 15.09 5.50
N GLU A 238 -5.06 15.82 5.28
CA GLU A 238 -4.25 15.73 4.06
C GLU A 238 -3.81 14.29 3.77
N ARG A 239 -3.39 13.56 4.81
CA ARG A 239 -3.02 12.13 4.69
C ARG A 239 -4.18 11.25 4.30
N LEU A 240 -5.37 11.50 4.84
CA LEU A 240 -6.57 10.74 4.49
C LEU A 240 -6.98 11.02 3.05
N GLU A 241 -6.95 12.28 2.61
CA GLU A 241 -7.28 12.67 1.24
C GLU A 241 -6.32 12.04 0.23
N ALA A 242 -5.01 12.09 0.50
CA ALA A 242 -4.01 11.41 -0.32
C ALA A 242 -4.30 9.91 -0.43
N ALA A 243 -4.56 9.24 0.70
CA ALA A 243 -4.88 7.81 0.69
C ALA A 243 -6.20 7.49 -0.03
N GLN A 244 -7.21 8.36 0.03
CA GLN A 244 -8.46 8.21 -0.72
C GLN A 244 -8.24 8.41 -2.23
N ALA A 245 -7.39 9.37 -2.61
CA ALA A 245 -7.00 9.59 -4.00
C ALA A 245 -6.27 8.35 -4.56
N ASP A 246 -5.31 7.80 -3.80
CA ASP A 246 -4.60 6.58 -4.18
C ASP A 246 -5.55 5.37 -4.28
N GLN A 247 -6.54 5.26 -3.37
CA GLN A 247 -7.56 4.20 -3.45
C GLN A 247 -8.42 4.34 -4.71
N LYS A 248 -8.86 5.56 -5.01
CA LYS A 248 -9.61 5.86 -6.24
C LYS A 248 -8.78 5.50 -7.47
N ASN A 249 -7.52 5.94 -7.52
CA ASN A 249 -6.59 5.67 -8.61
C ASN A 249 -6.35 4.17 -8.79
N LEU A 250 -6.23 3.40 -7.71
CA LEU A 250 -6.12 1.94 -7.77
C LEU A 250 -7.32 1.31 -8.48
N PHE A 251 -8.55 1.70 -8.13
CA PHE A 251 -9.74 1.20 -8.82
C PHE A 251 -9.76 1.63 -10.29
N LEU A 252 -9.42 2.88 -10.60
CA LEU A 252 -9.35 3.36 -11.97
C LEU A 252 -8.37 2.53 -12.82
N ILE A 253 -7.16 2.28 -12.30
CA ILE A 253 -6.15 1.44 -12.97
C ILE A 253 -6.72 0.04 -13.22
N ILE A 254 -7.31 -0.59 -12.20
CA ILE A 254 -7.85 -1.96 -12.32
C ILE A 254 -8.95 -2.02 -13.39
N PHE A 255 -9.92 -1.11 -13.35
CA PHE A 255 -11.02 -1.09 -14.31
C PHE A 255 -10.55 -0.74 -15.72
N GLN A 256 -9.64 0.22 -15.86
CA GLN A 256 -9.04 0.57 -17.15
C GLN A 256 -8.30 -0.63 -17.75
N ARG A 257 -7.53 -1.38 -16.95
CA ARG A 257 -6.83 -2.58 -17.42
C ARG A 257 -7.80 -3.68 -17.84
N PHE A 258 -8.87 -3.92 -17.09
CA PHE A 258 -9.93 -4.84 -17.50
C PHE A 258 -10.59 -4.44 -18.82
N ILE A 259 -11.00 -3.17 -18.94
CA ILE A 259 -11.60 -2.63 -20.17
C ILE A 259 -10.64 -2.84 -21.34
N MET A 260 -9.37 -2.48 -21.18
CA MET A 260 -8.37 -2.60 -22.24
C MET A 260 -8.24 -4.05 -22.74
N ILE A 261 -8.04 -5.02 -21.86
CA ILE A 261 -7.83 -6.42 -22.29
C ILE A 261 -9.11 -7.07 -22.82
N LEU A 262 -10.29 -6.73 -22.27
CA LEU A 262 -11.57 -7.26 -22.73
C LEU A 262 -11.90 -6.68 -24.12
N SER A 263 -11.73 -5.38 -24.31
CA SER A 263 -11.92 -4.73 -25.61
C SER A 263 -10.94 -5.26 -26.65
N GLU A 264 -9.66 -5.44 -26.31
CA GLU A 264 -8.66 -6.05 -27.22
C GLU A 264 -9.11 -7.45 -27.66
N HIS A 265 -9.59 -8.28 -26.74
CA HIS A 265 -10.08 -9.62 -27.06
C HIS A 265 -11.34 -9.60 -27.94
N LEU A 266 -12.30 -8.72 -27.64
CA LEU A 266 -13.54 -8.59 -28.40
C LEU A 266 -13.26 -8.14 -29.85
N VAL A 267 -12.47 -7.09 -30.02
CA VAL A 267 -12.04 -6.58 -31.34
C VAL A 267 -11.29 -7.66 -32.12
N ARG A 268 -10.40 -8.41 -31.46
CA ARG A 268 -9.67 -9.49 -32.11
C ARG A 268 -10.58 -10.62 -32.57
N CYS A 269 -11.56 -11.01 -31.75
CA CYS A 269 -12.51 -12.06 -32.12
C CYS A 269 -13.40 -11.63 -33.29
N ASP A 270 -13.87 -10.39 -33.29
CA ASP A 270 -14.63 -9.81 -34.40
C ASP A 270 -13.82 -9.79 -35.70
N THR A 271 -12.58 -9.29 -35.63
CA THR A 271 -11.64 -9.24 -36.77
C THR A 271 -11.36 -10.63 -37.34
N ASP A 272 -11.18 -11.63 -36.47
CA ASP A 272 -10.88 -13.01 -36.86
C ASP A 272 -12.13 -13.81 -37.25
N GLY A 273 -13.35 -13.25 -37.12
CA GLY A 273 -14.61 -13.96 -37.35
C GLY A 273 -14.84 -15.14 -36.41
N ARG A 274 -14.35 -15.05 -35.16
CA ARG A 274 -14.42 -16.10 -34.15
C ARG A 274 -15.36 -15.72 -33.02
N ASP A 275 -15.95 -16.73 -32.37
CA ASP A 275 -16.76 -16.51 -31.16
C ASP A 275 -15.89 -15.93 -30.04
N PHE A 276 -16.29 -14.76 -29.53
CA PHE A 276 -15.60 -14.11 -28.41
C PHE A 276 -15.79 -14.85 -27.10
N ASN A 277 -16.84 -15.67 -26.96
CA ASN A 277 -17.27 -16.33 -25.72
C ASN A 277 -16.39 -17.53 -25.33
N THR A 278 -15.09 -17.28 -25.27
CA THR A 278 -14.05 -18.23 -24.90
C THR A 278 -13.99 -18.46 -23.39
N TYR A 279 -13.29 -19.51 -22.96
CA TYR A 279 -12.97 -19.73 -21.55
C TYR A 279 -12.28 -18.52 -20.91
N TRP A 280 -11.29 -17.94 -21.60
CA TRP A 280 -10.57 -16.77 -21.13
C TRP A 280 -11.51 -15.57 -20.95
N TYR A 281 -12.40 -15.32 -21.92
CA TYR A 281 -13.38 -14.23 -21.82
C TYR A 281 -14.31 -14.40 -20.62
N ARG A 282 -14.95 -15.57 -20.48
CA ARG A 282 -15.87 -15.86 -19.35
C ARG A 282 -15.17 -15.72 -18.00
N TRP A 283 -13.92 -16.15 -17.93
CA TRP A 283 -13.10 -15.99 -16.75
C TRP A 283 -12.83 -14.50 -16.45
N THR A 284 -12.33 -13.76 -17.43
CA THR A 284 -11.95 -12.35 -17.26
C THR A 284 -13.14 -11.46 -16.94
N ILE A 285 -14.26 -11.61 -17.66
CA ILE A 285 -15.49 -10.85 -17.40
C ILE A 285 -16.07 -11.19 -16.01
N GLY A 286 -15.99 -12.47 -15.59
CA GLY A 286 -16.37 -12.90 -14.25
C GLY A 286 -15.47 -12.31 -13.15
N ARG A 287 -14.18 -12.10 -13.43
CA ARG A 287 -13.26 -11.43 -12.49
C ARG A 287 -13.52 -9.93 -12.39
N LEU A 288 -13.89 -9.27 -13.48
CA LEU A 288 -14.38 -7.89 -13.45
C LEU A 288 -15.62 -7.80 -12.55
N GLN A 289 -16.61 -8.67 -12.77
CA GLN A 289 -17.81 -8.74 -11.93
C GLN A 289 -17.47 -9.00 -10.46
N GLN A 290 -16.50 -9.89 -10.19
CA GLN A 290 -16.05 -10.18 -8.83
C GLN A 290 -15.48 -8.94 -8.13
N VAL A 291 -14.74 -8.07 -8.83
CA VAL A 291 -14.22 -6.83 -8.24
C VAL A 291 -15.36 -5.90 -7.81
N PHE A 292 -16.38 -5.73 -8.65
CA PHE A 292 -17.59 -4.96 -8.31
C PHE A 292 -18.30 -5.53 -7.07
N LEU A 293 -18.54 -6.84 -7.05
CA LEU A 293 -19.27 -7.50 -5.96
C LEU A 293 -18.49 -7.52 -4.64
N ALA A 294 -17.19 -7.84 -4.69
CA ALA A 294 -16.38 -8.01 -3.49
C ALA A 294 -16.03 -6.68 -2.80
N HIS A 295 -16.03 -5.57 -3.54
CA HIS A 295 -15.62 -4.25 -3.06
C HIS A 295 -16.68 -3.17 -3.31
N HIS A 296 -17.95 -3.58 -3.33
CA HIS A 296 -19.07 -2.72 -3.73
C HIS A 296 -19.14 -1.42 -2.93
N GLU A 297 -18.83 -1.44 -1.63
CA GLU A 297 -18.89 -0.26 -0.75
C GLU A 297 -17.90 0.81 -1.17
N GLN A 298 -16.70 0.41 -1.61
CA GLN A 298 -15.66 1.33 -2.03
C GLN A 298 -15.90 1.78 -3.47
N VAL A 299 -16.23 0.84 -4.37
CA VAL A 299 -16.50 1.14 -5.77
C VAL A 299 -17.67 2.11 -5.93
N GLN A 300 -18.72 1.96 -5.10
CA GLN A 300 -19.89 2.83 -5.16
C GLN A 300 -19.54 4.31 -4.92
N LYS A 301 -18.57 4.60 -4.05
CA LYS A 301 -18.12 5.99 -3.79
C LYS A 301 -17.55 6.66 -5.04
N TYR A 302 -17.10 5.86 -6.01
CA TYR A 302 -16.48 6.32 -7.24
C TYR A 302 -17.35 6.08 -8.48
N SER A 303 -18.58 5.54 -8.35
CA SER A 303 -19.45 5.17 -9.47
C SER A 303 -19.63 6.29 -10.49
N SER A 304 -19.88 7.53 -10.05
CA SER A 304 -20.03 8.67 -10.97
C SER A 304 -18.77 8.96 -11.78
N THR A 305 -17.58 8.84 -11.17
CA THR A 305 -16.32 8.97 -11.91
C THR A 305 -16.14 7.81 -12.89
N LEU A 306 -16.47 6.57 -12.46
CA LEU A 306 -16.35 5.39 -13.30
C LEU A 306 -17.26 5.47 -14.53
N GLU A 307 -18.50 5.89 -14.36
CA GLU A 307 -19.48 6.11 -15.43
C GLU A 307 -19.01 7.20 -16.41
N THR A 308 -18.46 8.30 -15.89
CA THR A 308 -18.04 9.44 -16.73
C THR A 308 -16.74 9.17 -17.50
N LEU A 309 -15.79 8.43 -16.91
CA LEU A 309 -14.43 8.30 -17.45
C LEU A 309 -14.12 6.94 -18.08
N LEU A 310 -14.72 5.85 -17.61
CA LEU A 310 -14.34 4.48 -17.99
C LEU A 310 -15.47 3.70 -18.64
N PHE A 311 -16.66 3.72 -18.04
CA PHE A 311 -17.83 2.97 -18.48
C PHE A 311 -18.80 3.91 -19.22
N THR A 312 -18.29 4.56 -20.26
CA THR A 312 -19.08 5.47 -21.10
C THR A 312 -19.94 4.70 -22.11
N HIS A 313 -20.89 5.39 -22.74
CA HIS A 313 -21.78 4.82 -23.75
C HIS A 313 -21.08 4.25 -24.99
N ASP A 314 -19.83 4.65 -25.24
CA ASP A 314 -19.01 4.16 -26.36
C ASP A 314 -18.29 2.83 -26.05
N LEU A 315 -18.32 2.38 -24.79
CA LEU A 315 -17.73 1.11 -24.40
C LEU A 315 -18.56 -0.07 -24.94
N ASP A 316 -17.88 -1.18 -25.26
CA ASP A 316 -18.54 -2.39 -25.74
C ASP A 316 -19.69 -2.82 -24.80
N PRO A 317 -20.90 -3.11 -25.33
CA PRO A 317 -22.07 -3.41 -24.53
C PRO A 317 -21.88 -4.55 -23.53
N HIS A 318 -21.07 -5.56 -23.85
CA HIS A 318 -20.86 -6.71 -22.95
C HIS A 318 -20.06 -6.32 -21.70
N ILE A 319 -19.13 -5.38 -21.83
CA ILE A 319 -18.35 -4.87 -20.70
C ILE A 319 -19.21 -3.89 -19.89
N LEU A 320 -19.93 -3.01 -20.59
CA LEU A 320 -20.80 -2.01 -19.99
C LEU A 320 -21.95 -2.65 -19.18
N GLU A 321 -22.47 -3.78 -19.65
CA GLU A 321 -23.53 -4.53 -18.95
C GLU A 321 -23.12 -4.91 -17.52
N VAL A 322 -21.86 -5.32 -17.30
CA VAL A 322 -21.37 -5.67 -15.95
C VAL A 322 -21.45 -4.47 -15.00
N PHE A 323 -21.13 -3.28 -15.49
CA PHE A 323 -21.25 -2.06 -14.70
C PHE A 323 -22.71 -1.69 -14.43
N HIS A 324 -23.59 -1.78 -15.43
CA HIS A 324 -25.03 -1.54 -15.24
C HIS A 324 -25.66 -2.54 -14.25
N GLN A 325 -25.30 -3.82 -14.33
CA GLN A 325 -25.72 -4.83 -13.37
C GLN A 325 -25.28 -4.44 -11.94
N PHE A 326 -24.04 -3.98 -11.76
CA PHE A 326 -23.56 -3.48 -10.47
C PHE A 326 -24.37 -2.28 -9.96
N VAL A 327 -24.63 -1.28 -10.81
CA VAL A 327 -25.43 -0.11 -10.45
C VAL A 327 -26.86 -0.50 -10.07
N SER A 328 -27.44 -1.48 -10.76
CA SER A 328 -28.80 -1.98 -10.50
C SER A 328 -28.98 -2.67 -9.15
N LEU A 329 -27.91 -3.14 -8.50
CA LEU A 329 -28.00 -3.75 -7.17
C LEU A 329 -28.47 -2.78 -6.08
N ARG A 330 -28.54 -1.48 -6.37
CA ARG A 330 -28.97 -0.42 -5.45
C ARG A 330 -29.97 0.57 -6.05
N ALA A 331 -30.41 0.34 -7.28
CA ALA A 331 -31.56 1.03 -7.88
C ALA A 331 -32.85 0.38 -7.35
#